data_AF-A0A0N0K7B0-F1
#
_entry.id   AF-A0A0N0K7B0-F1
#
_cell.length_a   1.000
_cell.length_b   1.000
_cell.length_c   1.000
_cell.angle_alpha   90.00
_cell.angle_beta   90.00
_cell.angle_gamma   90.00
#
_symmetry.space_group_name_H-M   'P 1'
#
loop_
_entity.id
_entity.type
_entity.pdbx_description
1 polymer ?
#
loop_
_entity_poly.entity_id
_entity_poly.type
_entity_poly.pdbx_seq_one_letter_code
_entity_poly.pdbx_strand_id
1 'polypeptide(L)'
;MTDNPTIPTLPAPDDIGQTLDSLLSLLTQGDKTLGEGEMVDLYGLEREVKPILDTILALPPPQARSLLPRLEQVMAALDQVAGTLERVHGDKLGGRETHATRMRAAQAYRTGKDM
;
A
#
# COMPACT_ATOMS: atom_id res chain seq x y z
N MET A 1 4.18 27.95 6.40
CA MET A 1 3.52 27.26 5.27
C MET A 1 4.29 25.97 5.08
N THR A 2 3.75 24.87 5.59
CA THR A 2 4.36 23.53 5.46
C THR A 2 3.86 22.93 4.16
N ASP A 3 4.70 22.98 3.12
CA ASP A 3 4.49 22.18 1.91
C ASP A 3 4.60 20.71 2.31
N ASN A 4 3.44 20.08 2.54
CA ASN A 4 3.37 18.64 2.74
C ASN A 4 3.70 18.00 1.38
N PRO A 5 4.63 17.02 1.30
CA PRO A 5 4.92 16.34 0.05
C PRO A 5 3.68 15.56 -0.39
N THR A 6 2.95 16.12 -1.36
CA THR A 6 1.85 15.45 -2.06
C THR A 6 2.42 14.29 -2.86
N ILE A 7 1.76 13.13 -2.82
CA ILE A 7 2.04 12.01 -3.72
C ILE A 7 2.05 12.53 -5.17
N PRO A 8 3.16 12.39 -5.93
CA PRO A 8 3.12 12.65 -7.36
C PRO A 8 2.12 11.71 -8.05
N THR A 9 1.29 12.27 -8.91
CA THR A 9 0.32 11.55 -9.74
C THR A 9 1.01 10.46 -10.55
N LEU A 10 0.47 9.24 -10.49
CA LEU A 10 0.97 8.10 -11.25
C LEU A 10 0.90 8.34 -12.78
N PRO A 11 1.84 7.79 -13.57
CA PRO A 11 1.80 7.87 -15.03
C PRO A 11 0.55 7.19 -15.60
N ALA A 12 0.15 7.58 -16.82
CA ALA A 12 -0.97 6.96 -17.52
C ALA A 12 -0.75 5.45 -17.75
N PRO A 13 -1.81 4.62 -17.71
CA PRO A 13 -1.71 3.15 -17.64
C PRO A 13 -1.30 2.46 -18.96
N ASP A 14 -0.69 3.18 -19.91
CA ASP A 14 -0.25 2.63 -21.20
C ASP A 14 0.82 1.52 -21.00
N ASP A 15 1.56 1.56 -19.90
CA ASP A 15 2.36 0.45 -19.37
C ASP A 15 2.06 0.22 -17.88
N ILE A 16 1.24 -0.81 -17.62
CA ILE A 16 0.83 -1.21 -16.27
C ILE A 16 2.03 -1.64 -15.43
N GLY A 17 3.04 -2.28 -16.03
CA GLY A 17 4.24 -2.70 -15.32
C GLY A 17 5.03 -1.51 -14.79
N GLN A 18 5.26 -0.52 -15.65
CA GLN A 18 5.92 0.74 -15.27
C GLN A 18 5.11 1.52 -14.23
N THR A 19 3.78 1.47 -14.31
CA THR A 19 2.90 2.13 -13.34
C THR A 19 3.02 1.48 -11.95
N LEU A 20 3.06 0.15 -11.88
CA LEU A 20 3.31 -0.59 -10.63
C LEU A 20 4.71 -0.31 -10.06
N ASP A 21 5.74 -0.25 -10.92
CA ASP A 21 7.11 0.06 -10.50
C ASP A 21 7.22 1.50 -9.95
N SER A 22 6.46 2.44 -10.54
CA SER A 22 6.36 3.83 -10.07
C SER A 22 5.65 3.92 -8.72
N LEU A 23 4.54 3.19 -8.55
CA LEU A 23 3.82 3.08 -7.27
C LEU A 23 4.71 2.48 -6.18
N LEU A 24 5.46 1.42 -6.49
CA LEU A 24 6.41 0.83 -5.56
C LEU A 24 7.49 1.84 -5.11
N SER A 25 8.02 2.61 -6.06
CA SER A 25 9.02 3.66 -5.79
C SER A 25 8.46 4.75 -4.88
N LEU A 26 7.23 5.18 -5.14
CA LEU A 26 6.51 6.16 -4.33
C LEU A 26 6.33 5.67 -2.89
N LEU A 27 5.83 4.44 -2.71
CA LEU A 27 5.61 3.86 -1.38
C LEU A 27 6.92 3.69 -0.61
N THR A 28 7.98 3.24 -1.30
CA THR A 28 9.31 3.09 -0.69
C THR A 28 9.90 4.44 -0.26
N GLN A 29 9.69 5.48 -1.05
CA GLN A 29 10.12 6.83 -0.68
C GLN A 29 9.30 7.40 0.47
N GLY A 30 7.97 7.19 0.43
CA GLY A 30 7.07 7.60 1.50
C GLY A 30 7.43 6.93 2.84
N ASP A 31 7.77 5.65 2.84
CA ASP A 31 8.22 4.94 4.05
C ASP A 31 9.49 5.56 4.65
N LYS A 32 10.45 5.95 3.81
CA LYS A 32 11.67 6.65 4.27
C LYS A 32 11.32 8.00 4.90
N THR A 33 10.51 8.81 4.22
CA THR A 33 10.06 10.11 4.72
C THR A 33 9.30 9.98 6.05
N LEU A 34 8.41 8.98 6.17
CA LEU A 34 7.75 8.66 7.43
C LEU A 34 8.74 8.21 8.51
N GLY A 35 9.76 7.43 8.15
CA GLY A 35 10.82 6.99 9.05
C GLY A 35 11.64 8.15 9.63
N GLU A 36 11.77 9.24 8.89
CA GLU A 36 12.41 10.50 9.31
C GLU A 36 11.49 11.36 10.21
N GLY A 37 10.24 10.93 10.42
CA GLY A 37 9.26 11.61 11.26
C GLY A 37 8.42 12.65 10.52
N GLU A 38 8.59 12.77 9.21
CA GLU A 38 7.79 13.63 8.35
C GLU A 38 6.44 12.96 8.01
N MET A 39 5.41 13.77 7.76
CA MET A 39 4.10 13.26 7.35
C MET A 39 4.07 13.07 5.84
N VAL A 40 3.50 11.93 5.41
CA VAL A 40 3.23 11.67 3.99
C VAL A 40 1.72 11.74 3.77
N ASP A 41 1.31 12.48 2.74
CA ASP A 41 -0.09 12.56 2.35
C ASP A 41 -0.46 11.38 1.44
N LEU A 42 -1.13 10.37 2.00
CA LEU A 42 -1.66 9.23 1.25
C LEU A 42 -3.07 9.48 0.69
N TYR A 43 -3.59 10.71 0.81
CA TYR A 43 -4.93 11.04 0.33
C TYR A 43 -5.03 10.84 -1.18
N GLY A 44 -6.08 10.13 -1.61
CA GLY A 44 -6.33 9.86 -3.02
C GLY A 44 -5.61 8.65 -3.60
N LEU A 45 -4.70 8.00 -2.86
CA LEU A 45 -3.99 6.80 -3.34
C LEU A 45 -4.95 5.70 -3.83
N GLU A 46 -6.01 5.42 -3.08
CA GLU A 46 -7.03 4.43 -3.49
C GLU A 46 -7.67 4.79 -4.84
N ARG A 47 -7.97 6.07 -5.05
CA ARG A 47 -8.57 6.56 -6.29
C ARG A 47 -7.61 6.40 -7.47
N GLU A 48 -6.31 6.53 -7.24
CA GLU A 48 -5.29 6.34 -8.28
C GLU A 48 -4.99 4.86 -8.56
N VAL A 49 -5.00 4.00 -7.53
CA VAL A 49 -4.66 2.58 -7.67
C VAL A 49 -5.83 1.77 -8.25
N LYS A 50 -7.08 2.12 -7.93
CA LYS A 50 -8.25 1.35 -8.36
C LYS A 50 -8.34 1.17 -9.90
N PRO A 51 -8.18 2.21 -10.74
CA PRO A 51 -8.18 2.04 -12.19
C PRO A 51 -7.07 1.11 -12.71
N ILE A 52 -5.91 1.07 -12.05
CA ILE A 52 -4.79 0.20 -12.43
C ILE A 52 -5.18 -1.25 -12.16
N LEU A 53 -5.74 -1.53 -10.98
CA LEU A 53 -6.22 -2.88 -10.64
C LEU A 53 -7.36 -3.35 -11.55
N ASP A 54 -8.30 -2.47 -11.88
CA ASP A 54 -9.39 -2.76 -12.82
C ASP A 54 -8.84 -3.10 -14.21
N THR A 55 -7.79 -2.40 -14.65
CA THR A 55 -7.11 -2.67 -15.93
C THR A 55 -6.41 -4.04 -15.89
N ILE A 56 -5.73 -4.39 -14.79
CA ILE A 56 -5.09 -5.70 -14.63
C ILE A 56 -6.12 -6.84 -14.69
N LEU A 57 -7.29 -6.66 -14.06
CA LEU A 57 -8.38 -7.64 -14.07
C LEU A 57 -8.97 -7.84 -15.48
N ALA A 58 -8.85 -6.85 -16.36
CA ALA A 58 -9.29 -6.94 -17.75
C ALA A 58 -8.25 -7.60 -18.69
N LEU A 59 -7.02 -7.85 -18.24
CA LEU A 59 -5.98 -8.47 -19.06
C LEU A 59 -6.22 -9.97 -19.31
N PRO A 60 -5.70 -10.52 -20.42
CA PRO A 60 -5.61 -11.96 -20.61
C PRO A 60 -4.85 -12.65 -19.45
N PRO A 61 -5.26 -13.87 -19.02
CA PRO A 61 -4.66 -14.54 -17.86
C PRO A 61 -3.13 -14.67 -17.86
N PRO A 62 -2.45 -14.93 -19.00
CA PRO A 62 -0.99 -14.97 -19.02
C PRO A 62 -0.33 -13.62 -18.69
N GLN A 63 -0.95 -12.51 -19.11
CA GLN A 63 -0.45 -11.16 -18.88
C GLN A 63 -0.75 -10.71 -17.45
N ALA A 64 -1.92 -11.01 -16.90
CA ALA A 64 -2.21 -10.76 -15.49
C ALA A 64 -1.25 -11.53 -14.56
N ARG A 65 -0.95 -12.80 -14.89
CA ARG A 65 -0.02 -13.64 -14.11
C ARG A 65 1.41 -13.11 -14.12
N SER A 66 1.88 -12.50 -15.21
CA SER A 66 3.24 -11.93 -15.25
C SER A 66 3.40 -10.69 -14.35
N LEU A 67 2.29 -10.07 -13.93
CA LEU A 67 2.28 -8.93 -13.02
C LEU A 67 2.22 -9.31 -11.54
N LEU A 68 1.92 -10.58 -11.20
CA LEU A 68 1.80 -11.04 -9.81
C LEU A 68 3.03 -10.71 -8.94
N PRO A 69 4.28 -10.93 -9.39
CA PRO A 69 5.46 -10.60 -8.58
C PRO A 69 5.56 -9.10 -8.24
N ARG A 70 5.09 -8.22 -9.12
CA ARG A 70 5.08 -6.76 -8.87
C ARG A 70 3.96 -6.38 -7.91
N LEU A 71 2.78 -6.97 -8.05
CA LEU A 71 1.66 -6.75 -7.13
C LEU A 71 2.03 -7.20 -5.70
N GLU A 72 2.71 -8.32 -5.56
CA GLU A 72 3.23 -8.79 -4.26
C GLU A 72 4.22 -7.78 -3.64
N GLN A 73 5.10 -7.19 -4.45
CA GLN A 73 6.04 -6.15 -3.97
C GLN A 73 5.32 -4.88 -3.53
N VAL A 74 4.32 -4.42 -4.28
CA VAL A 74 3.49 -3.26 -3.92
C VAL A 74 2.74 -3.52 -2.60
N MET A 75 2.15 -4.70 -2.44
CA MET A 75 1.49 -5.09 -1.18
C MET A 75 2.47 -5.06 0.00
N ALA A 76 3.66 -5.65 -0.15
CA ALA A 76 4.68 -5.64 0.89
C ALA A 76 5.11 -4.21 1.25
N ALA A 77 5.22 -3.31 0.27
CA ALA A 77 5.55 -1.90 0.53
C ALA A 77 4.43 -1.16 1.28
N LEU A 78 3.16 -1.42 0.95
CA LEU A 78 2.01 -0.87 1.70
C LEU A 78 2.01 -1.34 3.15
N ASP A 79 2.32 -2.62 3.39
CA ASP A 79 2.43 -3.17 4.75
C ASP A 79 3.56 -2.50 5.55
N GLN A 80 4.71 -2.23 4.91
CA GLN A 80 5.81 -1.49 5.55
C GLN A 80 5.39 -0.07 5.92
N VAL A 81 4.80 0.68 4.98
CA VAL A 81 4.30 2.05 5.21
C VAL A 81 3.30 2.07 6.37
N ALA A 82 2.36 1.13 6.40
CA ALA A 82 1.39 1.02 7.48
C ALA A 82 2.06 0.73 8.84
N GLY A 83 3.05 -0.17 8.86
CA GLY A 83 3.84 -0.47 10.06
C GLY A 83 4.65 0.74 10.56
N THR A 84 5.27 1.48 9.65
CA THR A 84 6.01 2.71 9.99
C THR A 84 5.06 3.81 10.50
N LEU A 85 3.89 4.00 9.88
CA LEU A 85 2.87 4.93 10.37
C LEU A 85 2.44 4.61 11.81
N GLU A 86 2.16 3.34 12.09
CA GLU A 86 1.78 2.88 13.43
C GLU A 86 2.92 3.10 14.43
N ARG A 87 4.17 2.86 14.04
CA ARG A 87 5.36 3.06 14.89
C ARG A 87 5.67 4.53 15.18
N VAL A 88 5.59 5.39 14.17
CA VAL A 88 6.03 6.80 14.25
C VAL A 88 4.91 7.72 14.72
N HIS A 89 3.66 7.40 14.38
CA HIS A 89 2.50 8.23 14.66
C HIS A 89 1.39 7.51 15.44
N GLY A 90 1.58 6.28 15.92
CA GLY A 90 0.57 5.50 16.64
C GLY A 90 -0.05 6.23 17.84
N ASP A 91 0.73 7.02 18.57
CA ASP A 91 0.25 7.84 19.69
C ASP A 91 -0.62 9.03 19.21
N LYS A 92 -0.36 9.57 18.01
CA LYS A 92 -1.15 10.66 17.39
C LYS A 92 -2.38 10.14 16.63
N LEU A 93 -2.34 8.89 16.16
CA LEU A 93 -3.40 8.21 15.42
C LEU A 93 -4.40 7.48 16.34
N GLY A 94 -4.23 7.55 17.67
CA GLY A 94 -5.17 7.00 18.66
C GLY A 94 -5.10 5.48 18.87
N GLY A 95 -3.98 4.83 18.51
CA GLY A 95 -3.93 3.38 18.32
C GLY A 95 -3.35 2.56 19.48
N ARG A 96 -4.06 2.45 20.62
CA ARG A 96 -3.88 1.30 21.54
C ARG A 96 -4.94 0.21 21.37
N GLU A 97 -6.02 0.46 20.62
CA GLU A 97 -7.15 -0.47 20.49
C GLU A 97 -7.14 -1.30 19.18
N THR A 98 -6.35 -0.94 18.18
CA THR A 98 -6.34 -1.60 16.85
C THR A 98 -5.59 -2.94 16.82
N HIS A 99 -4.58 -3.11 17.67
CA HIS A 99 -3.77 -4.34 17.70
C HIS A 99 -4.57 -5.55 18.21
N ALA A 100 -5.51 -5.35 19.14
CA ALA A 100 -6.39 -6.40 19.66
C ALA A 100 -7.39 -6.88 18.61
N THR A 101 -7.87 -5.99 17.74
CA THR A 101 -8.86 -6.30 16.71
C THR A 101 -8.22 -7.01 15.51
N ARG A 102 -7.01 -6.62 15.09
CA ARG A 102 -6.25 -7.34 14.03
C ARG A 102 -5.84 -8.75 14.47
N MET A 103 -5.43 -8.94 15.73
CA MET A 103 -5.10 -10.27 16.29
C MET A 103 -6.30 -11.23 16.25
N ARG A 104 -7.52 -10.75 16.53
CA ARG A 104 -8.74 -11.58 16.43
C ARG A 104 -9.06 -11.99 15.00
N ALA A 105 -8.89 -11.09 14.03
CA ALA A 105 -9.14 -11.41 12.62
C ALA A 105 -8.14 -12.44 12.07
N ALA A 106 -6.84 -12.28 12.37
CA ALA A 106 -5.81 -13.24 11.96
C ALA A 106 -5.99 -14.63 12.63
N GLN A 107 -6.55 -14.67 13.84
CA GLN A 107 -6.86 -15.92 14.53
C GLN A 107 -8.07 -16.65 13.91
N ALA A 108 -9.07 -15.90 13.43
CA ALA A 108 -10.23 -16.48 12.73
C ALA A 108 -9.84 -17.19 11.42
N TYR A 109 -8.90 -16.63 10.64
CA TYR A 109 -8.40 -17.28 9.43
C TYR A 109 -7.50 -18.49 9.71
N ARG A 110 -6.83 -18.53 10.87
CA ARG A 110 -5.98 -19.66 11.28
C ARG A 110 -6.81 -20.84 11.76
N THR A 111 -7.90 -20.60 12.49
CA THR A 111 -8.77 -21.67 13.01
C THR A 111 -9.68 -22.28 11.94
N GLY A 112 -9.95 -21.58 10.83
CA GLY A 112 -10.74 -22.12 9.72
C GLY A 112 -10.01 -23.06 8.75
N LYS A 113 -8.71 -23.36 8.97
CA LYS A 113 -7.90 -24.23 8.10
C LYS A 113 -7.77 -25.68 8.61
N ASP A 114 -8.22 -25.96 9.84
CA ASP A 114 -8.15 -27.29 10.47
C ASP A 114 -9.55 -27.92 10.71
N MET A 115 -10.56 -27.54 9.91
CA MET A 115 -11.87 -28.23 9.84
C MET A 115 -12.17 -28.72 8.43
#